data_AF-A0A7C3NUT4-F1
#
_entry.id   AF-A0A7C3NUT4-F1
#
_cell.length_a   1.000
_cell.length_b   1.000
_cell.length_c   1.000
_cell.angle_alpha   90.00
_cell.angle_beta   90.00
_cell.angle_gamma   90.00
#
_symmetry.space_group_name_H-M   'P 1'
#
loop_
_entity.id
_entity.type
_entity.pdbx_description
1 polymer ?
#
loop_
_entity_poly.entity_id
_entity_poly.type
_entity_poly.pdbx_seq_one_letter_code
_entity_poly.pdbx_strand_id
1 'polypeptide(L)'
;RAGAPSAARDVAGFVTASVSDDPREAIDANKMFLAYIFRNVHHAENIRLGGGRVDQEALAAAVGRRDWETAKKLISDDVVRAHSVAGTPEECRRQLEAFRAGGLQLPVLLPMGTQAARKRLLQSVREMTA
;
A
#
# COMPACT_ATOMS: atom_id res chain seq x y z
N ARG A 1 13.60 -5.71 24.78
CA ARG A 1 13.65 -6.57 25.99
C ARG A 1 12.50 -7.58 25.90
N ALA A 2 12.79 -8.87 25.73
CA ALA A 2 11.76 -9.90 25.83
C ALA A 2 11.18 -9.94 27.26
N GLY A 3 9.88 -10.20 27.42
CA GLY A 3 9.20 -10.32 28.73
C GLY A 3 8.40 -9.11 29.23
N ALA A 4 8.46 -7.95 28.57
CA ALA A 4 7.55 -6.84 28.88
C ALA A 4 6.15 -7.07 28.26
N PRO A 5 5.06 -6.56 28.87
CA PRO A 5 3.72 -6.67 28.32
C PRO A 5 3.63 -6.15 26.88
N SER A 6 2.90 -6.86 26.01
CA SER A 6 2.71 -6.46 24.61
C SER A 6 2.06 -5.07 24.49
N ALA A 7 1.15 -4.73 25.41
CA ALA A 7 0.46 -3.44 25.46
C ALA A 7 1.37 -2.22 25.67
N ALA A 8 2.63 -2.43 26.07
CA ALA A 8 3.60 -1.34 26.23
C ALA A 8 4.33 -0.97 24.92
N ARG A 9 3.93 -1.53 23.77
CA ARG A 9 4.59 -1.35 22.48
C ARG A 9 3.57 -1.24 21.35
N ASP A 10 3.77 -0.26 20.49
CA ASP A 10 3.00 -0.15 19.26
C ASP A 10 3.48 -1.15 18.21
N VAL A 11 2.54 -1.86 17.60
CA VAL A 11 2.76 -2.58 16.34
C VAL A 11 2.75 -1.54 15.22
N ALA A 12 3.94 -1.13 14.80
CA ALA A 12 4.12 -0.18 13.70
C ALA A 12 4.39 -0.89 12.37
N GLY A 13 3.97 -0.27 11.27
CA GLY A 13 4.14 -0.85 9.93
C GLY A 13 4.00 0.19 8.84
N PHE A 14 4.81 0.05 7.80
CA PHE A 14 4.77 0.93 6.64
C PHE A 14 3.60 0.57 5.72
N VAL A 15 2.80 1.56 5.36
CA VAL A 15 1.66 1.41 4.46
C VAL A 15 1.82 2.42 3.34
N THR A 16 1.89 1.98 2.08
CA THR A 16 1.87 2.92 0.97
C THR A 16 0.50 3.55 0.86
N ALA A 17 0.46 4.86 0.66
CA ALA A 17 -0.79 5.60 0.67
C ALA A 17 -0.86 6.66 -0.42
N SER A 18 -2.01 6.79 -1.05
CA SER A 18 -2.33 7.90 -1.96
C SER A 18 -3.81 8.26 -1.85
N VAL A 19 -4.12 9.55 -1.87
CA VAL A 19 -5.48 10.08 -1.77
C VAL A 19 -5.74 10.94 -3.01
N SER A 20 -6.85 10.68 -3.71
CA SER A 20 -7.34 11.52 -4.81
C SER A 20 -8.87 11.48 -4.84
N ASP A 21 -9.50 12.52 -5.38
CA ASP A 21 -10.94 12.50 -5.63
C ASP A 21 -11.28 11.60 -6.83
N ASP A 22 -10.30 11.28 -7.68
CA ASP A 22 -10.35 10.15 -8.63
C ASP A 22 -9.62 8.94 -8.04
N PRO A 23 -10.34 7.88 -7.60
CA PRO A 23 -9.73 6.68 -7.05
C PRO A 23 -8.69 6.02 -7.96
N ARG A 24 -8.84 6.15 -9.29
CA ARG A 24 -7.93 5.52 -10.24
C ARG A 24 -6.53 6.12 -10.17
N GLU A 25 -6.43 7.44 -10.01
CA GLU A 25 -5.14 8.11 -9.83
C GLU A 25 -4.41 7.62 -8.57
N ALA A 26 -5.14 7.48 -7.46
CA ALA A 26 -4.57 7.01 -6.20
C ALA A 26 -4.13 5.53 -6.26
N ILE A 27 -4.91 4.69 -6.94
CA ILE A 27 -4.57 3.28 -7.17
C ILE A 27 -3.32 3.18 -8.05
N ASP A 28 -3.30 3.87 -9.18
CA ASP A 28 -2.18 3.84 -10.12
C ASP A 28 -0.89 4.37 -9.51
N ALA A 29 -0.99 5.36 -8.60
CA ALA A 29 0.15 5.87 -7.84
C ALA A 29 0.87 4.81 -7.01
N ASN A 30 0.17 3.76 -6.55
CA ASN A 30 0.74 2.68 -5.75
C ASN A 30 1.33 1.53 -6.59
N LYS A 31 0.86 1.34 -7.83
CA LYS A 31 1.21 0.16 -8.66
C LYS A 31 2.71 0.02 -8.90
N MET A 32 3.44 1.11 -9.12
CA MET A 32 4.88 1.02 -9.37
C MET A 32 5.65 0.49 -8.14
N PHE A 33 5.30 0.97 -6.93
CA PHE A 33 5.95 0.52 -5.70
C PHE A 33 5.64 -0.96 -5.43
N LEU A 34 4.37 -1.35 -5.57
CA LEU A 34 3.96 -2.74 -5.38
C LEU A 34 4.57 -3.67 -6.45
N ALA A 35 4.64 -3.23 -7.71
CA ALA A 35 5.32 -3.95 -8.78
C ALA A 35 6.80 -4.18 -8.45
N TYR A 36 7.47 -3.15 -7.92
CA TYR A 36 8.82 -3.30 -7.42
C TYR A 36 8.86 -4.34 -6.29
N ILE A 37 8.14 -4.16 -5.20
CA ILE A 37 8.20 -5.08 -4.05
C ILE A 37 7.84 -6.52 -4.41
N PHE A 38 6.71 -6.73 -5.10
CA PHE A 38 6.17 -8.05 -5.42
C PHE A 38 6.88 -8.79 -6.54
N ARG A 39 7.90 -8.19 -7.19
CA ARG A 39 8.79 -8.96 -8.06
C ARG A 39 9.59 -10.04 -7.31
N ASN A 40 9.74 -9.90 -6.00
CA ASN A 40 10.52 -10.83 -5.20
C ASN A 40 9.64 -12.00 -4.72
N VAL A 41 10.05 -13.24 -5.05
CA VAL A 41 9.29 -14.48 -4.80
C VAL A 41 8.93 -14.73 -3.33
N HIS A 42 9.68 -14.18 -2.37
CA HIS A 42 9.38 -14.34 -0.95
C HIS A 42 8.07 -13.65 -0.52
N HIS A 43 7.50 -12.76 -1.34
CA HIS A 43 6.20 -12.16 -1.09
C HIS A 43 5.00 -13.00 -1.57
N ALA A 44 5.21 -14.17 -2.19
CA ALA A 44 4.13 -15.01 -2.69
C ALA A 44 3.06 -15.31 -1.63
N GLU A 45 3.48 -15.65 -0.41
CA GLU A 45 2.57 -15.94 0.69
C GLU A 45 1.81 -14.70 1.17
N ASN A 46 2.48 -13.54 1.23
CA ASN A 46 1.82 -12.28 1.57
C ASN A 46 0.73 -11.93 0.55
N ILE A 47 1.05 -12.05 -0.74
CA ILE A 47 0.11 -11.80 -1.83
C ILE A 47 -1.11 -12.74 -1.73
N ARG A 48 -0.86 -14.03 -1.45
CA ARG A 48 -1.90 -15.04 -1.26
C ARG A 48 -2.79 -14.73 -0.05
N LEU A 49 -2.21 -14.34 1.08
CA LEU A 49 -2.95 -13.97 2.30
C LEU A 49 -3.80 -12.70 2.09
N GLY A 50 -3.32 -11.77 1.26
CA GLY A 50 -4.11 -10.62 0.81
C GLY A 50 -5.20 -10.96 -0.21
N GLY A 51 -5.36 -12.23 -0.60
CA GLY A 51 -6.37 -12.69 -1.57
C GLY A 51 -6.04 -12.37 -3.03
N GLY A 52 -4.85 -11.83 -3.30
CA GLY A 52 -4.40 -11.45 -4.63
C GLY A 52 -3.66 -12.56 -5.38
N ARG A 53 -3.43 -12.33 -6.67
CA ARG A 53 -2.53 -13.13 -7.51
C ARG A 53 -1.68 -12.19 -8.34
N VAL A 54 -0.38 -12.46 -8.40
CA VAL A 54 0.59 -11.72 -9.21
C VAL A 54 1.48 -12.74 -9.91
N ASP A 55 1.64 -12.59 -11.23
CA ASP A 55 2.65 -13.33 -11.98
C ASP A 55 4.03 -12.74 -11.65
N GLN A 56 4.66 -13.28 -10.60
CA GLN A 56 5.93 -12.75 -10.09
C GLN A 56 7.10 -13.00 -11.05
N GLU A 57 7.04 -14.03 -11.90
CA GLU A 57 8.06 -14.29 -12.92
C GLU A 57 8.01 -13.22 -14.01
N ALA A 58 6.82 -12.97 -14.57
CA ALA A 58 6.63 -11.90 -15.54
C ALA A 58 6.96 -10.52 -14.94
N LEU A 59 6.58 -10.30 -13.67
CA LEU A 59 6.86 -9.06 -12.95
C LEU A 59 8.35 -8.83 -12.74
N ALA A 60 9.09 -9.85 -12.32
CA ALA A 60 10.55 -9.80 -12.19
C ALA A 60 11.23 -9.52 -13.52
N ALA A 61 10.77 -10.14 -14.60
CA ALA A 61 11.30 -9.90 -15.95
C ALA A 61 11.03 -8.46 -16.42
N ALA A 62 9.81 -7.95 -16.22
CA ALA A 62 9.45 -6.57 -16.57
C ALA A 62 10.26 -5.54 -15.78
N VAL A 63 10.36 -5.70 -14.45
CA VAL A 63 11.16 -4.81 -13.59
C VAL A 63 12.65 -4.88 -13.95
N GLY A 64 13.18 -6.06 -14.26
CA GLY A 64 14.58 -6.25 -14.69
C GLY A 64 14.91 -5.48 -15.97
N ARG A 65 13.96 -5.38 -16.91
CA ARG A 65 14.06 -4.57 -18.13
C ARG A 65 13.69 -3.09 -17.93
N ARG A 66 13.32 -2.68 -16.71
CA ARG A 66 12.76 -1.35 -16.40
C ARG A 66 11.50 -1.00 -17.21
N ASP A 67 10.76 -2.03 -17.63
CA ASP A 67 9.48 -1.89 -18.32
C ASP A 67 8.36 -1.68 -17.30
N TRP A 68 8.29 -0.45 -16.79
CA TRP A 68 7.34 -0.08 -15.74
C TRP A 68 5.88 -0.07 -16.22
N GLU A 69 5.64 0.13 -17.51
CA GLU A 69 4.30 0.08 -18.07
C GLU A 69 3.75 -1.35 -18.02
N THR A 70 4.54 -2.34 -18.41
CA THR A 70 4.16 -3.75 -18.24
C THR A 70 4.10 -4.15 -16.77
N ALA A 71 5.08 -3.73 -15.96
CA ALA A 71 5.14 -4.08 -14.55
C ALA A 71 3.90 -3.59 -13.76
N LYS A 72 3.44 -2.36 -14.01
CA LYS A 72 2.20 -1.83 -13.39
C LYS A 72 0.96 -2.63 -13.79
N LYS A 73 0.86 -3.10 -15.04
CA LYS A 73 -0.29 -3.88 -15.52
C LYS A 73 -0.42 -5.25 -14.86
N LEU A 74 0.68 -5.81 -14.36
CA LEU A 74 0.70 -7.06 -13.60
C LEU A 74 0.23 -6.90 -12.15
N ILE A 75 0.03 -5.66 -11.69
CA ILE A 75 -0.55 -5.34 -10.39
C ILE A 75 -2.00 -4.92 -10.60
N SER A 76 -2.93 -5.80 -10.25
CA SER A 76 -4.36 -5.50 -10.30
C SER A 76 -4.76 -4.48 -9.23
N ASP A 77 -5.87 -3.79 -9.45
CA ASP A 77 -6.44 -2.87 -8.48
C ASP A 77 -6.78 -3.57 -7.14
N ASP A 78 -7.15 -4.85 -7.19
CA ASP A 78 -7.44 -5.63 -5.99
C ASP A 78 -6.16 -5.94 -5.18
N VAL A 79 -5.05 -6.20 -5.87
CA VAL A 79 -3.74 -6.31 -5.21
C VAL A 79 -3.36 -4.99 -4.55
N VAL A 80 -3.65 -3.84 -5.18
CA VAL A 80 -3.45 -2.51 -4.58
C VAL A 80 -4.30 -2.36 -3.31
N ARG A 81 -5.60 -2.62 -3.39
CA ARG A 81 -6.52 -2.49 -2.24
C ARG A 81 -6.19 -3.42 -1.08
N ALA A 82 -5.64 -4.60 -1.35
CA ALA A 82 -5.27 -5.56 -0.33
C ALA A 82 -3.96 -5.21 0.42
N HIS A 83 -3.08 -4.41 -0.18
CA HIS A 83 -1.71 -4.21 0.32
C HIS A 83 -1.31 -2.73 0.50
N SER A 84 -2.24 -1.80 0.29
CA SER A 84 -1.99 -0.37 0.41
C SER A 84 -3.26 0.39 0.80
N VAL A 85 -3.13 1.69 0.97
CA VAL A 85 -4.25 2.61 1.16
C VAL A 85 -4.37 3.50 -0.07
N ALA A 86 -5.41 3.31 -0.87
CA ALA A 86 -5.59 4.08 -2.10
C ALA A 86 -7.05 4.36 -2.40
N GLY A 87 -7.39 5.61 -2.73
CA GLY A 87 -8.72 6.00 -3.17
C GLY A 87 -9.10 7.43 -2.77
N THR A 88 -10.41 7.64 -2.66
CA THR A 88 -10.98 8.84 -2.04
C THR A 88 -10.61 8.95 -0.56
N PRO A 89 -10.70 10.14 0.05
CA PRO A 89 -10.47 10.31 1.49
C PRO A 89 -11.26 9.31 2.36
N GLU A 90 -12.52 9.07 2.03
CA GLU A 90 -13.40 8.16 2.77
C GLU A 90 -12.99 6.68 2.59
N GLU A 91 -12.58 6.29 1.38
CA GLU A 91 -12.03 4.95 1.15
C GLU A 91 -10.72 4.74 1.89
N CYS A 92 -9.83 5.74 1.88
CA CYS A 92 -8.56 5.65 2.59
C CYS A 92 -8.76 5.53 4.10
N ARG A 93 -9.71 6.29 4.67
CA ARG A 93 -10.09 6.19 6.08
C ARG A 93 -10.57 4.78 6.43
N ARG A 94 -11.48 4.21 5.63
CA ARG A 94 -11.96 2.83 5.81
C ARG A 94 -10.85 1.79 5.72
N GLN A 95 -9.93 1.94 4.76
CA GLN A 95 -8.81 1.01 4.59
C GLN A 95 -7.84 1.07 5.79
N LEU A 96 -7.54 2.27 6.30
CA LEU A 96 -6.72 2.44 7.50
C LEU A 96 -7.36 1.79 8.73
N GLU A 97 -8.68 1.96 8.91
CA GLU A 97 -9.40 1.28 9.99
C GLU A 97 -9.36 -0.25 9.85
N ALA A 98 -9.37 -0.78 8.64
CA ALA A 98 -9.19 -2.22 8.42
C ALA A 98 -7.80 -2.71 8.85
N PHE A 99 -6.74 -1.96 8.55
CA PHE A 99 -5.39 -2.26 9.04
C PHE A 99 -5.33 -2.22 10.58
N ARG A 100 -5.95 -1.21 11.21
CA ARG A 100 -6.00 -1.08 12.67
C ARG A 100 -6.77 -2.22 13.33
N ALA A 101 -7.92 -2.60 12.77
CA ALA A 101 -8.69 -3.75 13.20
C ALA A 101 -7.91 -5.08 13.04
N GLY A 102 -7.02 -5.15 12.04
CA GLY A 102 -6.08 -6.25 11.85
C GLY A 102 -4.89 -6.27 12.82
N GLY A 103 -4.79 -5.31 13.74
CA GLY A 103 -3.74 -5.24 14.76
C GLY A 103 -2.59 -4.28 14.45
N LEU A 104 -2.64 -3.54 13.34
CA LEU A 104 -1.65 -2.48 13.05
C LEU A 104 -1.97 -1.22 13.85
N GLN A 105 -1.30 -1.02 14.98
CA GLN A 105 -1.58 0.06 15.90
C GLN A 105 -1.04 1.42 15.43
N LEU A 106 0.12 1.42 14.77
CA LEU A 106 0.80 2.63 14.29
C LEU A 106 1.13 2.53 12.79
N PRO A 107 0.16 2.81 11.89
CA PRO A 107 0.43 2.86 10.46
C PRO A 107 1.34 4.06 10.12
N VAL A 108 2.50 3.78 9.53
CA VAL A 108 3.44 4.79 9.02
C VAL A 108 3.21 4.93 7.52
N LEU A 109 2.56 6.03 7.13
CA LEU A 109 2.16 6.22 5.75
C LEU A 109 3.34 6.63 4.87
N LEU A 110 3.54 5.88 3.79
CA LEU A 110 4.51 6.18 2.73
C LEU A 110 3.77 6.86 1.56
N PRO A 111 3.91 8.18 1.36
CA PRO A 111 3.14 8.93 0.37
C PRO A 111 3.55 8.58 -1.08
N MET A 112 2.60 8.06 -1.86
CA MET A 112 2.80 7.68 -3.26
C MET A 112 2.28 8.74 -4.24
N GLY A 113 2.72 8.63 -5.49
CA GLY A 113 2.29 9.52 -6.58
C GLY A 113 3.07 10.83 -6.68
N THR A 114 2.45 11.81 -7.34
CA THR A 114 3.02 13.13 -7.64
C THR A 114 3.21 13.95 -6.36
N GLN A 115 3.96 15.07 -6.45
CA GLN A 115 4.09 15.98 -5.31
C GLN A 115 2.73 16.49 -4.81
N ALA A 116 1.77 16.72 -5.70
CA ALA A 116 0.42 17.11 -5.34
C ALA A 116 -0.30 16.00 -4.55
N ALA A 117 -0.25 14.74 -5.02
CA ALA A 117 -0.83 13.60 -4.31
C ALA A 117 -0.23 13.42 -2.91
N ARG A 118 1.09 13.60 -2.77
CA ARG A 118 1.76 13.54 -1.46
C ARG A 118 1.30 14.64 -0.50
N LYS A 119 1.11 15.87 -1.01
CA LYS A 119 0.55 16.98 -0.23
C LYS A 119 -0.91 16.70 0.17
N ARG A 120 -1.72 16.14 -0.73
CA ARG A 120 -3.11 15.73 -0.47
C ARG A 120 -3.18 14.75 0.69
N LEU A 121 -2.35 13.70 0.66
CA LEU A 121 -2.30 12.72 1.76
C LEU A 121 -1.99 13.39 3.11
N LEU A 122 -1.01 14.30 3.16
CA LEU A 122 -0.67 15.00 4.40
C LEU A 122 -1.82 15.88 4.92
N GLN A 123 -2.59 16.50 4.01
CA GLN A 123 -3.80 17.26 4.38
C GLN A 123 -4.87 16.33 4.96
N SER A 124 -5.17 15.23 4.26
CA SER A 124 -6.16 14.25 4.73
C SER A 124 -5.81 13.64 6.08
N VAL A 125 -4.53 13.35 6.33
CA VAL A 125 -4.08 12.87 7.65
C VAL A 125 -4.34 13.91 8.74
N ARG A 126 -4.06 15.20 8.47
CA ARG A 126 -4.32 16.27 9.45
C ARG A 126 -5.80 16.39 9.77
N GLU A 127 -6.66 16.33 8.75
CA GLU A 127 -8.11 16.38 8.88
C GLU A 127 -8.67 15.18 9.68
N MET A 128 -8.05 14.00 9.56
CA MET A 128 -8.45 12.81 10.32
C MET A 128 -8.00 12.82 11.78
N THR A 129 -6.98 13.61 12.12
CA THR A 129 -6.41 13.70 13.48
C THR A 129 -6.86 14.94 14.26
N ALA A 130 -7.57 15.86 13.60
CA ALA A 130 -8.15 17.05 14.21
C ALA A 130 -9.49 16.72 14.87
#